data_AF-A0A931V2K9-F1
#
_entry.id   AF-A0A931V2K9-F1
#
_cell.length_a   1.000
_cell.length_b   1.000
_cell.length_c   1.000
_cell.angle_alpha   90.00
_cell.angle_beta   90.00
_cell.angle_gamma   90.00
#
_symmetry.space_group_name_H-M   'P 1'
#
loop_
_entity.id
_entity.type
_entity.pdbx_description
1 polymer ?
#
loop_
_entity_poly.entity_id
_entity_poly.type
_entity_poly.pdbx_seq_one_letter_code
_entity_poly.pdbx_strand_id
1 'polypeptide(L)'
;MTTARELLHASTRELREHIVHGHPVDPHAIEGWAYRGTSLGLPSFVERLTWKTFQKTFHRDSAGRLVGWNVRLEQDGIDSPSRPKLRRGRPVTEWHYEVIEPRGVPTPPGFDRGLIIDYSRGPNPPGPVRLTKDPLVSLSPDDCDELLGVSYLVVSGRCVETPTYFTLERDHPIDFVPYDEPASPAVDPLRLSSLERGWAEQLFAAIVATGGDDGLPSFASVDRSTFWRCFEEAPSPLVRAGLRPMVHTLTFLPVVSGFGKPFFLLSPDERERFLAQAASSRRMFVRQALVTLKTLACFAYFDDPAVRARHDEASRPGGDEAPLPRGAS
;
A
#
# COMPACT_ATOMS: atom_id res chain seq x y z
N MET A 1 29.40 -28.16 -0.09
CA MET A 1 28.14 -27.89 -0.81
C MET A 1 27.07 -27.85 0.28
N THR A 2 26.15 -26.88 0.26
CA THR A 2 25.13 -26.75 1.32
C THR A 2 24.10 -27.86 1.18
N THR A 3 23.54 -28.36 2.28
CA THR A 3 22.48 -29.41 2.25
C THR A 3 21.27 -28.87 1.49
N ALA A 4 20.94 -27.58 1.69
CA ALA A 4 19.89 -26.88 0.95
C ALA A 4 20.07 -26.95 -0.58
N ARG A 5 21.30 -26.85 -1.10
CA ARG A 5 21.59 -26.96 -2.55
C ARG A 5 21.41 -28.38 -3.08
N GLU A 6 21.71 -29.40 -2.28
CA GLU A 6 21.50 -30.80 -2.67
C GLU A 6 20.01 -31.10 -2.85
N LEU A 7 19.15 -30.47 -2.03
CA LEU A 7 17.69 -30.64 -2.07
C LEU A 7 17.01 -30.01 -3.30
N LEU A 8 17.71 -29.19 -4.11
CA LEU A 8 17.17 -28.62 -5.35
C LEU A 8 16.70 -29.68 -6.35
N HIS A 9 17.26 -30.88 -6.27
CA HIS A 9 16.97 -31.99 -7.17
C HIS A 9 16.22 -33.14 -6.47
N ALA A 10 15.88 -32.97 -5.20
CA ALA A 10 15.15 -33.97 -4.44
C ALA A 10 13.70 -34.09 -4.92
N SER A 11 13.19 -35.32 -4.93
CA SER A 11 11.78 -35.61 -5.17
C SER A 11 10.92 -35.12 -4.00
N THR A 12 9.63 -34.91 -4.24
CA THR A 12 8.66 -34.54 -3.19
C THR A 12 8.64 -35.55 -2.03
N ARG A 13 8.89 -36.84 -2.30
CA ARG A 13 8.98 -37.88 -1.27
C ARG A 13 10.19 -37.65 -0.37
N GLU A 14 11.36 -37.43 -0.95
CA GLU A 14 12.60 -37.15 -0.20
C GLU A 14 12.46 -35.85 0.61
N LEU A 15 11.91 -34.79 0.01
CA LEU A 15 11.65 -33.54 0.72
C LEU A 15 10.70 -33.73 1.90
N ARG A 16 9.66 -34.57 1.74
CA ARG A 16 8.76 -34.93 2.85
C ARG A 16 9.48 -35.69 3.95
N GLU A 17 10.36 -36.63 3.60
CA GLU A 17 11.18 -37.37 4.56
C GLU A 17 12.08 -36.43 5.36
N HIS A 18 12.70 -35.43 4.71
CA HIS A 18 13.48 -34.41 5.40
C HIS A 18 12.64 -33.53 6.34
N ILE A 19 11.41 -33.14 5.96
CA ILE A 19 10.51 -32.42 6.89
C ILE A 19 10.19 -33.28 8.11
N VAL A 20 9.80 -34.54 7.90
CA VAL A 20 9.40 -35.45 8.98
C VAL A 20 10.58 -35.82 9.90
N HIS A 21 11.79 -35.93 9.35
CA HIS A 21 12.96 -36.34 10.11
C HIS A 21 13.90 -35.19 10.50
N GLY A 22 13.60 -33.97 10.08
CA GLY A 22 14.37 -32.78 10.38
C GLY A 22 14.45 -32.44 11.87
N HIS A 23 15.33 -31.50 12.17
CA HIS A 23 15.67 -31.12 13.53
C HIS A 23 14.77 -29.98 14.04
N PRO A 24 14.52 -29.90 15.35
CA PRO A 24 13.87 -28.74 15.95
C PRO A 24 14.60 -27.44 15.60
N VAL A 25 13.86 -26.34 15.51
CA VAL A 25 14.42 -25.01 15.28
C VAL A 25 14.34 -24.23 16.58
N ASP A 26 15.48 -23.76 17.09
CA ASP A 26 15.50 -22.84 18.22
C ASP A 26 14.97 -21.46 17.75
N PRO A 27 13.84 -20.97 18.28
CA PRO A 27 13.30 -19.68 17.89
C PRO A 27 14.25 -18.50 18.17
N HIS A 28 15.21 -18.62 19.09
CA HIS A 28 16.20 -17.58 19.34
C HIS A 28 17.32 -17.59 18.29
N ALA A 29 17.66 -18.74 17.72
CA ALA A 29 18.72 -18.86 16.73
C ALA A 29 18.39 -18.20 15.38
N ILE A 30 17.10 -18.04 15.07
CA ILE A 30 16.63 -17.42 13.81
C ILE A 30 16.26 -15.94 13.96
N GLU A 31 16.10 -15.46 15.20
CA GLU A 31 15.70 -14.08 15.49
C GLU A 31 16.73 -13.05 15.02
N GLY A 32 16.25 -11.96 14.40
CA GLY A 32 17.06 -10.85 13.92
C GLY A 32 17.66 -11.10 12.53
N TRP A 33 17.30 -12.20 11.86
CA TRP A 33 17.88 -12.58 10.58
C TRP A 33 16.88 -12.59 9.43
N ALA A 34 17.39 -12.23 8.26
CA ALA A 34 16.79 -12.47 6.97
C ALA A 34 17.35 -13.78 6.39
N TYR A 35 16.47 -14.57 5.81
CA TYR A 35 16.78 -15.83 5.16
C TYR A 35 16.37 -15.77 3.70
N ARG A 36 17.28 -16.17 2.82
CA ARG A 36 17.01 -16.34 1.41
C ARG A 36 16.32 -17.67 1.20
N GLY A 37 15.13 -17.63 0.60
CA GLY A 37 14.35 -18.81 0.28
C GLY A 37 14.45 -19.24 -1.16
N THR A 38 14.49 -20.55 -1.38
CA THR A 38 14.41 -21.17 -2.72
C THR A 38 13.24 -22.16 -2.77
N SER A 39 12.33 -21.97 -3.73
CA SER A 39 11.22 -22.91 -3.96
C SER A 39 11.72 -24.23 -4.56
N LEU A 40 11.21 -25.36 -4.06
CA LEU A 40 11.61 -26.73 -4.45
C LEU A 40 10.44 -27.52 -5.06
N GLY A 41 10.75 -28.56 -5.82
CA GLY A 41 9.78 -29.58 -6.25
C GLY A 41 8.75 -29.13 -7.29
N LEU A 42 8.92 -27.96 -7.91
CA LEU A 42 8.04 -27.48 -8.97
C LEU A 42 8.44 -28.11 -10.32
N PRO A 43 7.48 -28.47 -11.19
CA PRO A 43 7.79 -28.92 -12.55
C PRO A 43 8.63 -27.88 -13.28
N SER A 44 9.60 -28.30 -14.10
CA SER A 44 10.56 -27.42 -14.78
C SER A 44 9.94 -26.30 -15.63
N PHE A 45 8.69 -26.48 -16.12
CA PHE A 45 7.94 -25.43 -16.82
C PHE A 45 7.31 -24.38 -15.87
N VAL A 46 7.03 -24.76 -14.61
CA VAL A 46 6.53 -23.87 -13.54
C VAL A 46 7.68 -23.14 -12.86
N GLU A 47 8.88 -23.74 -12.78
CA GLU A 47 10.09 -23.10 -12.25
C GLU A 47 10.49 -21.82 -12.99
N ARG A 48 10.19 -21.72 -14.30
CA ARG A 48 10.43 -20.50 -15.10
C ARG A 48 9.40 -19.40 -14.84
N LEU A 49 8.22 -19.76 -14.33
CA LEU A 49 7.10 -18.83 -14.11
C LEU A 49 6.95 -18.39 -12.64
N THR A 50 7.53 -19.14 -11.71
CA THR A 50 7.36 -18.92 -10.28
C THR A 50 8.61 -18.31 -9.66
N TRP A 51 8.37 -17.42 -8.70
CA TRP A 51 9.31 -16.78 -7.79
C TRP A 51 10.33 -17.78 -7.20
N LYS A 52 11.38 -18.11 -7.97
CA LYS A 52 12.34 -19.14 -7.59
C LYS A 52 13.07 -18.76 -6.30
N THR A 53 13.29 -17.46 -6.12
CA THR A 53 13.90 -16.91 -4.90
C THR A 53 12.96 -15.90 -4.24
N PHE A 54 12.91 -15.97 -2.92
CA PHE A 54 12.23 -15.02 -2.05
C PHE A 54 13.08 -14.78 -0.81
N GLN A 55 12.67 -13.87 0.07
CA GLN A 55 13.33 -13.72 1.37
C GLN A 55 12.27 -13.72 2.47
N LYS A 56 12.61 -14.31 3.60
CA LYS A 56 11.81 -14.35 4.84
C LYS A 56 12.60 -13.71 5.96
N THR A 57 11.93 -12.96 6.82
CA THR A 57 12.55 -12.34 7.99
C THR A 57 11.96 -12.89 9.28
N PHE A 58 12.77 -12.98 10.32
CA PHE A 58 12.35 -13.44 11.64
C PHE A 58 12.73 -12.39 12.70
N HIS A 59 11.75 -11.69 13.24
CA HIS A 59 11.93 -10.55 14.14
C HIS A 59 11.13 -10.74 15.43
N ARG A 60 11.72 -10.41 16.57
CA ARG A 60 11.03 -10.39 17.86
C ARG A 60 10.42 -9.03 18.08
N ASP A 61 9.09 -8.96 18.13
CA ASP A 61 8.41 -7.69 18.39
C ASP A 61 8.53 -7.26 19.87
N SER A 62 8.10 -6.04 20.17
CA SER A 62 8.13 -5.49 21.53
C SER A 62 7.26 -6.26 22.54
N ALA A 63 6.35 -7.11 22.08
CA ALA A 63 5.52 -7.99 22.91
C ALA A 63 6.19 -9.37 23.14
N GLY A 64 7.39 -9.58 22.61
CA GLY A 64 8.15 -10.83 22.73
C GLY A 64 7.72 -11.93 21.74
N ARG A 65 6.85 -11.63 20.77
CA ARG A 65 6.42 -12.60 19.76
C ARG A 65 7.44 -12.70 18.64
N LEU A 66 7.68 -13.91 18.14
CA LEU A 66 8.45 -14.09 16.91
C LEU A 66 7.52 -13.86 15.73
N VAL A 67 7.73 -12.78 15.00
CA VAL A 67 6.96 -12.40 13.83
C VAL A 67 7.87 -12.32 12.61
N GLY A 68 7.28 -12.25 11.43
CA GLY A 68 8.05 -12.12 10.20
C GLY A 68 7.22 -11.67 9.02
N TRP A 69 7.89 -11.47 7.90
CA TRP A 69 7.28 -11.14 6.62
C TRP A 69 8.11 -11.73 5.48
N ASN A 70 7.49 -11.84 4.32
CA ASN A 70 8.21 -12.12 3.08
C ASN A 70 8.64 -10.80 2.45
N VAL A 71 9.83 -10.77 1.87
CA VAL A 71 10.34 -9.66 1.06
C VAL A 71 10.38 -10.11 -0.40
N ARG A 72 9.78 -9.31 -1.29
CA ARG A 72 9.89 -9.57 -2.73
C ARG A 72 11.30 -9.24 -3.22
N LEU A 73 11.92 -10.18 -3.91
CA LEU A 73 13.26 -10.02 -4.50
C LEU A 73 13.20 -9.75 -6.01
N GLU A 74 14.21 -9.05 -6.51
CA GLU A 74 14.59 -9.07 -7.93
C GLU A 74 15.00 -10.50 -8.31
N GLN A 75 14.54 -10.96 -9.48
CA GLN A 75 14.71 -12.35 -9.90
C GLN A 75 15.93 -12.47 -10.82
N ASP A 76 17.12 -12.37 -10.22
CA ASP A 76 18.39 -12.31 -10.97
C ASP A 76 19.10 -13.68 -11.09
N GLY A 77 18.45 -14.76 -10.65
CA GLY A 77 19.03 -16.11 -10.62
C GLY A 77 19.31 -16.61 -9.20
N ILE A 78 19.57 -17.92 -9.09
CA ILE A 78 19.69 -18.61 -7.79
C ILE A 78 20.95 -18.23 -7.00
N ASP A 79 22.04 -17.90 -7.69
CA ASP A 79 23.31 -17.52 -7.06
C ASP A 79 23.51 -16.00 -6.93
N SER A 80 22.59 -15.21 -7.48
CA SER A 80 22.66 -13.74 -7.42
C SER A 80 22.33 -13.23 -6.02
N PRO A 81 22.97 -12.17 -5.51
CA PRO A 81 22.69 -11.65 -4.16
C PRO A 81 21.21 -11.26 -4.00
N SER A 82 20.67 -11.40 -2.79
CA SER A 82 19.28 -11.02 -2.50
C SER A 82 19.12 -9.51 -2.66
N ARG A 83 18.33 -9.08 -3.65
CA ARG A 83 18.04 -7.65 -3.88
C ARG A 83 16.55 -7.41 -3.69
N PRO A 84 16.11 -6.73 -2.61
CA PRO A 84 14.72 -6.40 -2.41
C PRO A 84 14.17 -5.52 -3.53
N LYS A 85 12.97 -5.83 -4.01
CA LYS A 85 12.18 -4.91 -4.84
C LYS A 85 11.79 -3.71 -3.99
N LEU A 86 12.06 -2.52 -4.50
CA LEU A 86 11.74 -1.28 -3.81
C LEU A 86 10.47 -0.64 -4.36
N ARG A 87 9.63 -0.13 -3.47
CA ARG A 87 8.51 0.76 -3.79
C ARG A 87 8.61 2.00 -2.92
N ARG A 88 8.76 3.18 -3.56
CA ARG A 88 9.01 4.46 -2.86
C ARG A 88 10.25 4.38 -1.94
N GLY A 89 11.31 3.74 -2.42
CA GLY A 89 12.57 3.58 -1.68
C GLY A 89 12.55 2.56 -0.54
N ARG A 90 11.45 1.81 -0.36
CA ARG A 90 11.31 0.81 0.72
C ARG A 90 11.15 -0.60 0.17
N PRO A 91 11.67 -1.64 0.85
CA PRO A 91 11.40 -3.03 0.48
C PRO A 91 9.90 -3.32 0.42
N VAL A 92 9.47 -4.04 -0.62
CA VAL A 92 8.09 -4.53 -0.72
C VAL A 92 7.93 -5.78 0.14
N THR A 93 7.21 -5.64 1.26
CA THR A 93 6.90 -6.73 2.19
C THR A 93 5.51 -7.30 1.93
N GLU A 94 5.36 -8.62 2.08
CA GLU A 94 4.10 -9.34 1.89
C GLU A 94 3.96 -10.52 2.86
N TRP A 95 2.74 -11.04 2.98
CA TRP A 95 2.41 -12.27 3.69
C TRP A 95 3.06 -12.33 5.08
N HIS A 96 2.65 -11.41 5.94
CA HIS A 96 3.18 -11.30 7.30
C HIS A 96 2.73 -12.49 8.14
N TYR A 97 3.51 -12.91 9.14
CA TYR A 97 3.22 -14.11 9.92
C TYR A 97 3.72 -14.01 11.36
N GLU A 98 3.23 -14.92 12.20
CA GLU A 98 3.80 -15.24 13.50
C GLU A 98 4.45 -16.62 13.41
N VAL A 99 5.58 -16.81 14.09
CA VAL A 99 6.25 -18.10 14.22
C VAL A 99 5.93 -18.69 15.58
N ILE A 100 5.39 -19.89 15.58
CA ILE A 100 4.80 -20.52 16.76
C ILE A 100 5.28 -21.95 16.93
N GLU A 101 5.21 -22.45 18.15
CA GLU A 101 5.33 -23.88 18.39
C GLU A 101 4.14 -24.64 17.78
N PRO A 102 4.34 -25.89 17.35
CA PRO A 102 3.30 -26.69 16.70
C PRO A 102 2.18 -27.14 17.65
N ARG A 103 2.37 -26.99 18.96
CA ARG A 103 1.43 -27.43 19.98
C ARG A 103 0.06 -26.76 19.80
N GLY A 104 -0.98 -27.59 19.59
CA GLY A 104 -2.35 -27.13 19.43
C GLY A 104 -2.67 -26.56 18.04
N VAL A 105 -1.73 -26.64 17.09
CA VAL A 105 -1.94 -26.27 15.70
C VAL A 105 -2.32 -27.54 14.92
N PRO A 106 -3.38 -27.53 14.10
CA PRO A 106 -3.64 -28.64 13.18
C PRO A 106 -2.47 -28.79 12.21
N THR A 107 -1.79 -29.94 12.24
CA THR A 107 -0.64 -30.27 11.39
C THR A 107 -0.87 -31.60 10.67
N PRO A 108 -0.34 -31.76 9.44
CA PRO A 108 -0.17 -33.08 8.85
C PRO A 108 0.76 -33.98 9.70
N PRO A 109 0.63 -35.31 9.62
CA PRO A 109 1.48 -36.22 10.40
C PRO A 109 2.98 -36.00 10.14
N GLY A 110 3.71 -35.71 11.23
CA GLY A 110 5.15 -35.48 11.23
C GLY A 110 5.60 -34.03 10.98
N PHE A 111 4.66 -33.08 10.80
CA PHE A 111 4.96 -31.67 10.56
C PHE A 111 5.05 -30.84 11.85
N ASP A 112 5.25 -31.50 13.00
CA ASP A 112 5.19 -30.95 14.35
C ASP A 112 6.54 -30.97 15.08
N ARG A 113 7.67 -31.17 14.37
CA ARG A 113 9.00 -31.30 14.98
C ARG A 113 9.74 -29.99 15.21
N GLY A 114 9.48 -28.98 14.39
CA GLY A 114 10.14 -27.68 14.46
C GLY A 114 9.17 -26.56 14.80
N LEU A 115 9.29 -25.43 14.10
CA LEU A 115 8.40 -24.28 14.26
C LEU A 115 7.34 -24.25 13.16
N ILE A 116 6.29 -23.44 13.32
CA ILE A 116 5.28 -23.19 12.29
C ILE A 116 5.21 -21.71 12.00
N ILE A 117 5.33 -21.34 10.73
CA ILE A 117 4.96 -20.03 10.20
C ILE A 117 3.44 -20.00 10.02
N ASP A 118 2.74 -19.16 10.79
CA ASP A 118 1.29 -19.03 10.78
C ASP A 118 0.85 -17.66 10.21
N TYR A 119 0.48 -17.65 8.92
CA TYR A 119 0.01 -16.45 8.23
C TYR A 119 -1.38 -15.96 8.69
N SER A 120 -2.13 -16.79 9.43
CA SER A 120 -3.45 -16.39 9.96
C SER A 120 -3.34 -15.37 11.09
N ARG A 121 -2.18 -15.33 11.75
CA ARG A 121 -1.83 -14.44 12.86
C ARG A 121 -1.17 -13.13 12.42
N GLY A 122 -0.75 -13.03 11.16
CA GLY A 122 -0.26 -11.79 10.57
C GLY A 122 -1.39 -10.86 10.11
N PRO A 123 -1.12 -9.55 9.93
CA PRO A 123 -2.09 -8.55 9.43
C PRO A 123 -2.38 -8.68 7.93
N ASN A 124 -2.64 -9.90 7.44
CA ASN A 124 -2.94 -10.16 6.04
C ASN A 124 -4.42 -9.91 5.71
N PRO A 125 -4.75 -9.45 4.48
CA PRO A 125 -6.13 -9.34 4.04
C PRO A 125 -6.82 -10.73 4.03
N PRO A 126 -8.17 -10.78 4.11
CA PRO A 126 -8.91 -12.02 3.92
C PRO A 126 -8.52 -12.69 2.60
N GLY A 127 -8.19 -13.99 2.64
CA GLY A 127 -7.75 -14.73 1.47
C GLY A 127 -7.05 -16.05 1.81
N PRO A 128 -6.62 -16.81 0.79
CA PRO A 128 -6.03 -18.14 0.97
C PRO A 128 -4.72 -18.12 1.78
N VAL A 129 -3.98 -17.00 1.76
CA VAL A 129 -2.76 -16.83 2.57
C VAL A 129 -3.04 -17.05 4.06
N ARG A 130 -4.18 -16.60 4.58
CA ARG A 130 -4.54 -16.78 6.00
C ARG A 130 -4.88 -18.24 6.35
N LEU A 131 -5.06 -19.10 5.37
CA LEU A 131 -5.27 -20.54 5.58
C LEU A 131 -3.95 -21.32 5.51
N THR A 132 -2.87 -20.66 5.10
CA THR A 132 -1.57 -21.29 4.87
C THR A 132 -0.79 -21.38 6.18
N LYS A 133 -0.04 -22.48 6.34
CA LYS A 133 0.93 -22.69 7.40
C LYS A 133 2.17 -23.34 6.81
N ASP A 134 3.35 -22.92 7.26
CA ASP A 134 4.61 -23.51 6.84
C ASP A 134 5.37 -24.07 8.05
N PRO A 135 5.32 -25.40 8.32
CA PRO A 135 6.24 -26.05 9.23
C PRO A 135 7.66 -25.86 8.75
N LEU A 136 8.56 -25.65 9.69
CA LEU A 136 9.95 -25.31 9.47
C LEU A 136 10.81 -26.18 10.37
N VAL A 137 11.72 -26.93 9.78
CA VAL A 137 12.72 -27.76 10.48
C VAL A 137 14.12 -27.31 10.09
N SER A 138 15.09 -27.54 10.97
CA SER A 138 16.49 -27.39 10.59
C SER A 138 16.98 -28.63 9.84
N LEU A 139 17.83 -28.39 8.85
CA LEU A 139 18.56 -29.44 8.14
C LEU A 139 19.76 -29.98 8.94
N SER A 140 20.14 -29.31 10.04
CA SER A 140 21.24 -29.68 10.92
C SER A 140 20.82 -29.66 12.41
N PRO A 141 21.40 -30.51 13.28
CA PRO A 141 20.94 -30.67 14.66
C PRO A 141 21.13 -29.46 15.58
N ASP A 142 22.16 -28.64 15.35
CA ASP A 142 22.54 -27.52 16.24
C ASP A 142 22.79 -26.20 15.49
N ASP A 143 22.41 -26.17 14.22
CA ASP A 143 22.62 -25.03 13.33
C ASP A 143 21.29 -24.70 12.65
N CYS A 144 20.94 -23.42 12.62
CA CYS A 144 19.71 -22.92 11.97
C CYS A 144 20.03 -22.07 10.75
N ASP A 145 21.22 -22.20 10.17
CA ASP A 145 21.63 -21.49 8.95
C ASP A 145 20.93 -22.05 7.72
N GLU A 146 20.55 -23.33 7.74
CA GLU A 146 19.81 -23.99 6.66
C GLU A 146 18.53 -24.65 7.19
N LEU A 147 17.38 -24.18 6.72
CA LEU A 147 16.07 -24.67 7.13
C LEU A 147 15.32 -25.22 5.92
N LEU A 148 14.40 -26.15 6.17
CA LEU A 148 13.48 -26.68 5.19
C LEU A 148 12.05 -26.42 5.66
N GLY A 149 11.23 -25.88 4.76
CA GLY A 149 9.82 -25.66 4.98
C GLY A 149 8.96 -26.25 3.88
N VAL A 150 7.67 -26.41 4.19
CA VAL A 150 6.65 -26.85 3.24
C VAL A 150 5.33 -26.17 3.58
N SER A 151 4.57 -25.71 2.60
CA SER A 151 3.25 -25.14 2.89
C SER A 151 2.17 -26.22 2.95
N TYR A 152 1.24 -26.09 3.89
CA TYR A 152 -0.04 -26.79 3.89
C TYR A 152 -1.19 -25.81 4.18
N LEU A 153 -2.40 -26.19 3.82
CA LEU A 153 -3.60 -25.40 4.07
C LEU A 153 -4.44 -25.99 5.19
N VAL A 154 -5.03 -25.15 6.04
CA VAL A 154 -6.06 -25.54 7.01
C VAL A 154 -7.42 -25.05 6.51
N VAL A 155 -8.24 -25.97 6.00
CA VAL A 155 -9.58 -25.66 5.47
C VAL A 155 -10.62 -26.35 6.34
N SER A 156 -11.45 -25.56 7.02
CA SER A 156 -12.48 -26.08 7.93
C SER A 156 -11.93 -27.07 8.97
N GLY A 157 -10.74 -26.77 9.51
CA GLY A 157 -10.06 -27.61 10.51
C GLY A 157 -9.32 -28.83 9.95
N ARG A 158 -9.35 -29.07 8.64
CA ARG A 158 -8.62 -30.17 7.98
C ARG A 158 -7.34 -29.67 7.32
N CYS A 159 -6.27 -30.44 7.45
CA CYS A 159 -4.99 -30.13 6.82
C CYS A 159 -4.92 -30.71 5.40
N VAL A 160 -4.49 -29.90 4.45
CA VAL A 160 -4.24 -30.29 3.05
C VAL A 160 -2.77 -30.01 2.74
N GLU A 161 -1.96 -31.08 2.66
CA GLU A 161 -0.57 -30.98 2.23
C GLU A 161 -0.48 -30.44 0.79
N THR A 162 0.51 -29.60 0.51
CA THR A 162 0.79 -29.12 -0.84
C THR A 162 2.21 -29.54 -1.26
N PRO A 163 2.51 -29.64 -2.56
CA PRO A 163 3.86 -29.96 -3.03
C PRO A 163 4.80 -28.74 -3.02
N THR A 164 4.53 -27.72 -2.19
CA THR A 164 5.30 -26.46 -2.19
C THR A 164 6.32 -26.45 -1.06
N TYR A 165 7.45 -27.10 -1.33
CA TYR A 165 8.60 -27.13 -0.44
C TYR A 165 9.51 -25.94 -0.72
N PHE A 166 10.29 -25.52 0.27
CA PHE A 166 11.29 -24.48 0.10
C PHE A 166 12.43 -24.65 1.10
N THR A 167 13.65 -24.31 0.70
CA THR A 167 14.75 -24.11 1.63
C THR A 167 14.83 -22.66 2.06
N LEU A 168 15.39 -22.40 3.23
CA LEU A 168 15.79 -21.08 3.72
C LEU A 168 17.27 -21.15 4.13
N GLU A 169 18.10 -20.31 3.54
CA GLU A 169 19.51 -20.16 3.88
C GLU A 169 19.71 -18.79 4.57
N ARG A 170 20.36 -18.74 5.73
CA ARG A 170 20.62 -17.49 6.45
C ARG A 170 21.45 -16.56 5.57
N ASP A 171 20.98 -15.33 5.43
CA ASP A 171 21.54 -14.37 4.47
C ASP A 171 22.27 -13.24 5.20
N HIS A 172 21.52 -12.37 5.86
CA HIS A 172 22.06 -11.21 6.58
C HIS A 172 21.16 -10.82 7.76
N PRO A 173 21.67 -10.04 8.74
CA PRO A 173 20.81 -9.45 9.77
C PRO A 173 19.71 -8.59 9.16
N ILE A 174 18.54 -8.54 9.78
CA ILE A 174 17.42 -7.71 9.31
C ILE A 174 17.85 -6.24 9.30
N ASP A 175 17.68 -5.60 8.14
CA ASP A 175 18.03 -4.20 7.89
C ASP A 175 16.80 -3.30 7.69
N PHE A 176 15.59 -3.89 7.68
CA PHE A 176 14.32 -3.18 7.56
C PHE A 176 13.22 -3.89 8.34
N VAL A 177 12.53 -3.19 9.25
CA VAL A 177 11.36 -3.69 9.98
C VAL A 177 10.13 -2.85 9.57
N PRO A 178 9.06 -3.45 9.01
CA PRO A 178 7.91 -2.70 8.50
C PRO A 178 7.04 -2.07 9.61
N TYR A 179 7.30 -2.41 10.88
CA TYR A 179 6.50 -2.00 12.04
C TYR A 179 7.20 -0.99 12.96
N ASP A 180 8.51 -0.77 12.81
CA ASP A 180 9.29 0.10 13.70
C ASP A 180 9.16 1.59 13.37
N GLU A 181 8.48 1.93 12.27
CA GLU A 181 7.96 3.28 12.11
C GLU A 181 6.64 3.40 12.87
N PRO A 182 6.41 4.51 13.61
CA PRO A 182 5.12 4.78 14.22
C PRO A 182 4.07 4.58 13.13
N ALA A 183 3.14 3.66 13.39
CA ALA A 183 2.11 3.25 12.46
C ALA A 183 1.69 4.46 11.64
N SER A 184 1.98 4.44 10.34
CA SER A 184 1.44 5.45 9.43
C SER A 184 -0.04 5.52 9.78
N PRO A 185 -0.52 6.69 10.27
CA PRO A 185 -1.65 6.75 11.19
C PRO A 185 -2.77 5.92 10.59
N ALA A 186 -3.22 4.90 11.36
CA ALA A 186 -4.20 3.91 10.95
C ALA A 186 -5.18 4.54 9.97
N VAL A 187 -5.32 3.97 8.76
CA VAL A 187 -6.09 4.55 7.64
C VAL A 187 -7.33 5.21 8.21
N ASP A 188 -7.25 6.53 8.37
CA ASP A 188 -8.30 7.25 9.05
C ASP A 188 -9.53 7.07 8.17
N PRO A 189 -10.61 6.43 8.66
CA PRO A 189 -11.77 6.15 7.84
C PRO A 189 -12.37 7.45 7.27
N LEU A 190 -11.99 8.62 7.79
CA LEU A 190 -12.40 9.93 7.32
C LEU A 190 -11.50 10.51 6.22
N ARG A 191 -10.34 9.92 5.92
CA ARG A 191 -9.45 10.34 4.81
C ARG A 191 -10.02 9.90 3.46
N LEU A 192 -9.98 10.79 2.48
CA LEU A 192 -10.33 10.44 1.11
C LEU A 192 -9.31 9.44 0.56
N SER A 193 -9.79 8.39 -0.09
CA SER A 193 -8.96 7.52 -0.93
C SER A 193 -8.36 8.31 -2.09
N SER A 194 -7.31 7.78 -2.73
CA SER A 194 -6.69 8.42 -3.89
C SER A 194 -7.69 8.68 -5.03
N LEU A 195 -8.68 7.80 -5.18
CA LEU A 195 -9.74 7.95 -6.18
C LEU A 195 -10.69 9.11 -5.84
N GLU A 196 -11.15 9.16 -4.59
CA GLU A 196 -12.01 10.25 -4.11
C GLU A 196 -11.30 11.60 -4.14
N ARG A 197 -9.99 11.62 -3.84
CA ARG A 197 -9.15 12.81 -4.01
C ARG A 197 -9.12 13.27 -5.47
N GLY A 198 -8.95 12.34 -6.41
CA GLY A 198 -9.03 12.65 -7.84
C GLY A 198 -10.40 13.21 -8.28
N TRP A 199 -11.50 12.80 -7.65
CA TRP A 199 -12.82 13.40 -7.89
C TRP A 199 -12.93 14.80 -7.30
N ALA A 200 -12.46 15.00 -6.07
CA ALA A 200 -12.46 16.30 -5.42
C ALA A 200 -11.65 17.33 -6.22
N GLU A 201 -10.48 16.94 -6.73
CA GLU A 201 -9.63 17.81 -7.54
C GLU A 201 -10.26 18.19 -8.88
N GLN A 202 -11.00 17.28 -9.52
CA GLN A 202 -11.76 17.61 -10.73
C GLN A 202 -12.91 18.59 -10.46
N LEU A 203 -13.61 18.41 -9.33
CA LEU A 203 -14.61 19.36 -8.87
C LEU A 203 -13.97 20.73 -8.59
N PHE A 204 -12.85 20.78 -7.88
CA PHE A 204 -12.13 22.02 -7.58
C PHE A 204 -11.69 22.75 -8.85
N ALA A 205 -11.09 22.04 -9.81
CA ALA A 205 -10.69 22.61 -11.09
C ALA A 205 -11.86 23.22 -11.85
N ALA A 206 -13.00 22.53 -11.89
CA ALA A 206 -14.20 23.03 -12.56
C ALA A 206 -14.87 24.20 -11.81
N ILE A 207 -14.78 24.24 -10.47
CA ILE A 207 -15.35 25.31 -9.66
C ILE A 207 -14.54 26.61 -9.76
N VAL A 208 -13.21 26.50 -9.76
CA VAL A 208 -12.30 27.65 -9.84
C VAL A 208 -12.27 28.19 -11.27
N ALA A 209 -12.42 27.32 -12.28
CA ALA A 209 -12.55 27.67 -13.69
C ALA A 209 -11.41 28.57 -14.22
N THR A 210 -10.22 28.52 -13.62
CA THR A 210 -9.05 29.26 -14.10
C THR A 210 -8.43 28.49 -15.26
N GLY A 211 -8.76 28.90 -16.48
CA GLY A 211 -8.32 28.25 -17.70
C GLY A 211 -8.09 29.24 -18.84
N GLY A 212 -6.89 29.85 -18.85
CA GLY A 212 -6.26 30.34 -20.08
C GLY A 212 -6.13 31.86 -20.19
N ASP A 213 -7.24 32.58 -20.13
CA ASP A 213 -7.26 33.95 -20.67
C ASP A 213 -6.79 35.03 -19.68
N ASP A 214 -6.91 34.77 -18.37
CA ASP A 214 -6.56 35.76 -17.33
C ASP A 214 -5.09 35.68 -16.89
N GLY A 215 -4.27 34.87 -17.57
CA GLY A 215 -2.86 34.69 -17.24
C GLY A 215 -2.62 34.04 -15.87
N LEU A 216 -3.62 33.39 -15.26
CA LEU A 216 -3.46 32.61 -14.02
C LEU A 216 -3.22 31.12 -14.33
N PRO A 217 -2.46 30.38 -13.49
CA PRO A 217 -2.22 28.96 -13.70
C PRO A 217 -3.52 28.15 -13.59
N SER A 218 -3.61 27.03 -14.31
CA SER A 218 -4.75 26.15 -14.15
C SER A 218 -4.70 25.46 -12.79
N PHE A 219 -5.85 25.16 -12.19
CA PHE A 219 -5.90 24.42 -10.92
C PHE A 219 -5.15 23.08 -10.99
N ALA A 220 -5.13 22.43 -12.16
CA ALA A 220 -4.40 21.18 -12.37
C ALA A 220 -2.87 21.35 -12.27
N SER A 221 -2.35 22.54 -12.58
CA SER A 221 -0.91 22.85 -12.53
C SER A 221 -0.40 23.28 -11.15
N VAL A 222 -1.31 23.56 -10.22
CA VAL A 222 -0.97 23.96 -8.84
C VAL A 222 -0.52 22.75 -8.01
N ASP A 223 0.53 22.93 -7.20
CA ASP A 223 0.94 21.94 -6.21
C ASP A 223 -0.07 21.92 -5.04
N ARG A 224 -0.80 20.81 -4.96
CA ARG A 224 -1.87 20.59 -3.96
C ARG A 224 -1.41 19.71 -2.80
N SER A 225 -0.15 19.29 -2.79
CA SER A 225 0.38 18.36 -1.78
C SER A 225 0.33 18.96 -0.38
N THR A 226 0.69 20.24 -0.24
CA THR A 226 0.64 20.98 1.02
C THR A 226 -0.78 21.13 1.53
N PHE A 227 -1.71 21.60 0.69
CA PHE A 227 -3.13 21.68 1.04
C PHE A 227 -3.68 20.36 1.57
N TRP A 228 -3.46 19.26 0.84
CA TRP A 228 -3.99 17.96 1.24
C TRP A 228 -3.39 17.45 2.54
N ARG A 229 -2.08 17.66 2.75
CA ARG A 229 -1.41 17.34 4.02
C ARG A 229 -2.04 18.11 5.18
N CYS A 230 -2.16 19.44 5.05
CA CYS A 230 -2.77 20.30 6.07
C CYS A 230 -4.24 19.91 6.35
N PHE A 231 -5.00 19.57 5.31
CA PHE A 231 -6.39 19.14 5.45
C PHE A 231 -6.52 17.79 6.19
N GLU A 232 -5.63 16.84 5.91
CA GLU A 232 -5.63 15.52 6.54
C GLU A 232 -5.13 15.53 7.99
N GLU A 233 -4.25 16.48 8.32
CA GLU A 233 -3.72 16.76 9.66
C GLU A 233 -4.65 17.65 10.50
N ALA A 234 -5.72 18.21 9.90
CA ALA A 234 -6.64 19.09 10.60
C ALA A 234 -7.30 18.36 11.79
N PRO A 235 -7.31 18.97 13.01
CA PRO A 235 -7.70 18.29 14.24
C PRO A 235 -9.20 17.97 14.31
N SER A 236 -10.05 18.63 13.51
CA SER A 236 -11.50 18.42 13.54
C SER A 236 -11.92 17.22 12.68
N PRO A 237 -12.41 16.11 13.29
CA PRO A 237 -12.92 14.97 12.54
C PRO A 237 -14.17 15.32 11.73
N LEU A 238 -14.96 16.32 12.16
CA LEU A 238 -16.17 16.75 11.47
C LEU A 238 -15.89 17.35 10.08
N VAL A 239 -14.77 18.07 9.93
CA VAL A 239 -14.36 18.64 8.65
C VAL A 239 -14.01 17.52 7.65
N ARG A 240 -13.30 16.49 8.12
CA ARG A 240 -12.90 15.32 7.30
C ARG A 240 -14.10 14.43 6.96
N ALA A 241 -14.97 14.17 7.94
CA ALA A 241 -16.20 13.42 7.76
C ALA A 241 -17.19 14.12 6.80
N GLY A 242 -17.22 15.45 6.79
CA GLY A 242 -18.10 16.23 5.93
C GLY A 242 -17.67 16.26 4.46
N LEU A 243 -16.37 16.16 4.16
CA LEU A 243 -15.88 16.29 2.78
C LEU A 243 -16.30 15.11 1.89
N ARG A 244 -16.15 13.87 2.36
CA ARG A 244 -16.51 12.68 1.58
C ARG A 244 -17.95 12.71 1.05
N PRO A 245 -19.01 12.91 1.86
CA PRO A 245 -20.37 12.94 1.35
C PRO A 245 -20.61 14.10 0.37
N MET A 246 -19.92 15.24 0.52
CA MET A 246 -20.01 16.34 -0.45
C MET A 246 -19.41 15.96 -1.81
N VAL A 247 -18.20 15.39 -1.80
CA VAL A 247 -17.51 14.92 -3.02
C VAL A 247 -18.33 13.84 -3.71
N HIS A 248 -18.80 12.83 -2.98
CA HIS A 248 -19.66 11.78 -3.54
C HIS A 248 -20.95 12.33 -4.11
N THR A 249 -21.63 13.22 -3.37
CA THR A 249 -22.87 13.82 -3.83
C THR A 249 -22.66 14.56 -5.13
N LEU A 250 -21.72 15.50 -5.21
CA LEU A 250 -21.52 16.26 -6.46
C LEU A 250 -20.94 15.40 -7.59
N THR A 251 -20.24 14.31 -7.29
CA THR A 251 -19.73 13.38 -8.30
C THR A 251 -20.86 12.58 -8.95
N PHE A 252 -21.82 12.07 -8.17
CA PHE A 252 -22.84 11.15 -8.67
C PHE A 252 -24.22 11.78 -8.90
N LEU A 253 -24.49 12.97 -8.33
CA LEU A 253 -25.74 13.70 -8.56
C LEU A 253 -26.06 13.98 -10.05
N PRO A 254 -25.10 14.25 -10.96
CA PRO A 254 -25.42 14.47 -12.37
C PRO A 254 -26.11 13.26 -13.03
N VAL A 255 -25.82 12.02 -12.57
CA VAL A 255 -26.44 10.78 -13.08
C VAL A 255 -27.97 10.85 -12.98
N VAL A 256 -28.47 11.36 -11.85
CA VAL A 256 -29.91 11.46 -11.56
C VAL A 256 -30.50 12.85 -11.82
N SER A 257 -29.69 13.81 -12.29
CA SER A 257 -30.10 15.20 -12.53
C SER A 257 -30.21 15.55 -14.01
N GLY A 258 -30.29 14.54 -14.88
CA GLY A 258 -30.50 14.71 -16.32
C GLY A 258 -29.25 14.62 -17.20
N PHE A 259 -28.07 14.38 -16.63
CA PHE A 259 -26.82 14.23 -17.40
C PHE A 259 -26.47 12.76 -17.70
N GLY A 260 -27.02 11.80 -16.94
CA GLY A 260 -26.90 10.35 -17.21
C GLY A 260 -25.51 9.74 -16.95
N LYS A 261 -24.52 10.52 -16.52
CA LYS A 261 -23.15 10.08 -16.21
C LYS A 261 -22.57 10.88 -15.02
N PRO A 262 -21.61 10.32 -14.27
CA PRO A 262 -20.98 11.02 -13.15
C PRO A 262 -20.15 12.22 -13.61
N PHE A 263 -19.89 13.15 -12.68
CA PHE A 263 -19.23 14.43 -12.93
C PHE A 263 -17.90 14.32 -13.70
N PHE A 264 -17.06 13.35 -13.35
CA PHE A 264 -15.77 13.14 -14.00
C PHE A 264 -15.86 12.72 -15.48
N LEU A 265 -17.03 12.26 -15.94
CA LEU A 265 -17.31 11.93 -17.35
C LEU A 265 -18.06 13.03 -18.11
N LEU A 266 -18.46 14.11 -17.44
CA LEU A 266 -19.08 15.27 -18.09
C LEU A 266 -18.04 16.03 -18.92
N SER A 267 -18.45 16.57 -20.08
CA SER A 267 -17.67 17.56 -20.84
C SER A 267 -17.54 18.88 -20.06
N PRO A 268 -16.62 19.78 -20.42
CA PRO A 268 -16.49 21.09 -19.77
C PRO A 268 -17.82 21.86 -19.67
N ASP A 269 -18.55 21.99 -20.79
CA ASP A 269 -19.85 22.69 -20.83
C ASP A 269 -20.93 21.98 -19.99
N GLU A 270 -20.90 20.65 -19.92
CA GLU A 270 -21.80 19.88 -19.06
C GLU A 270 -21.47 20.10 -17.58
N ARG A 271 -20.19 20.19 -17.21
CA ARG A 271 -19.74 20.47 -15.84
C ARG A 271 -20.19 21.86 -15.41
N GLU A 272 -19.99 22.87 -16.25
CA GLU A 272 -20.41 24.24 -15.97
C GLU A 272 -21.93 24.33 -15.75
N ARG A 273 -22.72 23.77 -16.68
CA ARG A 273 -24.18 23.71 -16.54
C ARG A 273 -24.63 22.98 -15.28
N PHE A 274 -23.99 21.86 -14.95
CA PHE A 274 -24.29 21.13 -13.73
C PHE A 274 -23.98 21.95 -12.47
N LEU A 275 -22.82 22.63 -12.41
CA LEU A 275 -22.45 23.45 -11.26
C LEU A 275 -23.39 24.66 -11.08
N ALA A 276 -23.81 25.31 -12.17
CA ALA A 276 -24.81 26.37 -12.15
C ALA A 276 -26.17 25.87 -11.63
N GLN A 277 -26.60 24.67 -12.04
CA GLN A 277 -27.80 24.02 -11.52
C GLN A 277 -27.67 23.64 -10.04
N ALA A 278 -26.51 23.13 -9.62
CA ALA A 278 -26.23 22.79 -8.23
C ALA A 278 -26.25 24.03 -7.31
N ALA A 279 -25.72 25.16 -7.79
CA ALA A 279 -25.73 26.44 -7.07
C ALA A 279 -27.15 26.98 -6.81
N SER A 280 -28.05 26.78 -7.77
CA SER A 280 -29.46 27.18 -7.70
C SER A 280 -30.40 26.10 -7.14
N SER A 281 -29.85 24.98 -6.67
CA SER A 281 -30.64 23.84 -6.19
C SER A 281 -31.55 24.22 -5.02
N ARG A 282 -32.79 23.74 -5.01
CA ARG A 282 -33.70 23.88 -3.85
C ARG A 282 -33.21 23.08 -2.63
N ARG A 283 -32.40 22.03 -2.85
CA ARG A 283 -31.85 21.20 -1.78
C ARG A 283 -30.71 21.94 -1.08
N MET A 284 -30.95 22.37 0.16
CA MET A 284 -29.96 23.11 0.97
C MET A 284 -28.60 22.41 1.03
N PHE A 285 -28.58 21.09 1.22
CA PHE A 285 -27.35 20.32 1.28
C PHE A 285 -26.50 20.43 0.00
N VAL A 286 -27.12 20.40 -1.19
CA VAL A 286 -26.40 20.50 -2.47
C VAL A 286 -25.74 21.87 -2.61
N ARG A 287 -26.48 22.94 -2.28
CA ARG A 287 -25.93 24.30 -2.29
C ARG A 287 -24.78 24.44 -1.29
N GLN A 288 -24.98 23.95 -0.07
CA GLN A 288 -23.96 24.02 0.99
C GLN A 288 -22.70 23.24 0.62
N ALA A 289 -22.86 22.05 0.02
CA ALA A 289 -21.74 21.24 -0.47
C ALA A 289 -20.93 21.99 -1.52
N LEU A 290 -21.60 22.62 -2.50
CA LEU A 290 -20.93 23.41 -3.53
C LEU A 290 -20.19 24.61 -2.96
N VAL A 291 -20.81 25.39 -2.06
CA VAL A 291 -20.17 26.55 -1.42
C VAL A 291 -18.95 26.13 -0.59
N THR A 292 -19.08 25.02 0.15
CA THR A 292 -17.99 24.48 0.97
C THR A 292 -16.83 24.03 0.09
N LEU A 293 -17.10 23.27 -0.97
CA LEU A 293 -16.08 22.82 -1.92
C LEU A 293 -15.45 23.98 -2.68
N LYS A 294 -16.21 25.04 -3.01
CA LYS A 294 -15.67 26.28 -3.59
C LYS A 294 -14.68 26.95 -2.63
N THR A 295 -15.03 27.04 -1.36
CA THR A 295 -14.14 27.62 -0.33
C THR A 295 -12.85 26.82 -0.20
N LEU A 296 -12.95 25.48 -0.14
CA LEU A 296 -11.78 24.60 -0.10
C LEU A 296 -10.94 24.67 -1.38
N ALA A 297 -11.58 24.76 -2.55
CA ALA A 297 -10.89 24.92 -3.82
C ALA A 297 -10.12 26.24 -3.87
N CYS A 298 -10.71 27.34 -3.39
CA CYS A 298 -10.01 28.61 -3.25
C CYS A 298 -8.81 28.50 -2.31
N PHE A 299 -8.95 27.88 -1.13
CA PHE A 299 -7.80 27.67 -0.24
C PHE A 299 -6.70 26.84 -0.89
N ALA A 300 -7.05 25.74 -1.55
CA ALA A 300 -6.07 24.93 -2.26
C ALA A 300 -5.38 25.70 -3.40
N TYR A 301 -6.12 26.55 -4.10
CA TYR A 301 -5.61 27.32 -5.23
C TYR A 301 -4.69 28.47 -4.79
N PHE A 302 -5.07 29.21 -3.74
CA PHE A 302 -4.27 30.31 -3.19
C PHE A 302 -3.15 29.83 -2.25
N ASP A 303 -3.03 28.54 -1.98
CA ASP A 303 -1.86 27.96 -1.29
C ASP A 303 -0.61 28.02 -2.20
N ASP A 304 -0.80 28.08 -3.51
CA ASP A 304 0.27 28.18 -4.50
C ASP A 304 0.95 29.57 -4.50
N PRO A 305 2.28 29.65 -4.31
CA PRO A 305 3.00 30.93 -4.33
C PRO A 305 2.87 31.70 -5.65
N ALA A 306 2.77 31.01 -6.79
CA ALA A 306 2.66 31.65 -8.10
C ALA A 306 1.28 32.30 -8.30
N VAL A 307 0.22 31.68 -7.78
CA VAL A 307 -1.13 32.27 -7.77
C VAL A 307 -1.15 33.53 -6.90
N ARG A 308 -0.56 33.48 -5.69
CA ARG A 308 -0.50 34.64 -4.79
C ARG A 308 0.28 35.79 -5.40
N ALA A 309 1.47 35.53 -5.95
CA ALA A 309 2.30 36.56 -6.56
C ALA A 309 1.55 37.32 -7.68
N ARG A 310 0.85 36.60 -8.57
CA ARG A 310 0.06 37.22 -9.64
C ARG A 310 -1.16 37.98 -9.13
N HIS A 311 -1.85 37.45 -8.13
CA HIS A 311 -2.98 38.15 -7.51
C HIS A 311 -2.53 39.45 -6.82
N ASP A 312 -1.39 39.42 -6.13
CA ASP A 312 -0.82 40.60 -5.47
C ASP A 312 -0.35 41.66 -6.49
N GLU A 313 0.24 41.23 -7.61
CA GLU A 313 0.60 42.12 -8.73
C GLU A 313 -0.64 42.79 -9.34
N ALA A 314 -1.70 42.03 -9.62
CA ALA A 314 -2.96 42.56 -10.14
C ALA A 314 -3.67 43.51 -9.15
N SER A 315 -3.44 43.32 -7.85
CA SER A 315 -4.05 44.14 -6.78
C SER A 315 -3.28 45.43 -6.47
N ARG A 316 -2.11 45.68 -7.09
CA ARG A 316 -1.37 46.94 -6.88
C ARG A 316 -2.09 48.10 -7.58
N PRO A 317 -2.59 49.11 -6.84
CA PRO A 317 -3.17 50.30 -7.45
C PRO A 317 -2.06 51.15 -8.08
N GLY A 318 -1.84 51.08 -9.39
CA GLY A 318 -0.84 51.96 -10.03
C GLY A 318 -0.42 51.70 -11.48
N GLY A 319 -1.16 50.92 -12.27
CA GLY A 319 -0.71 50.52 -13.61
C GLY A 319 -1.11 51.42 -14.79
N ASP A 320 -2.10 52.31 -14.65
CA ASP A 320 -2.76 52.95 -15.82
C ASP A 320 -3.05 54.45 -15.67
N GLU A 321 -2.34 55.16 -14.79
CA GLU A 321 -2.22 56.62 -14.95
C GLU A 321 -1.09 56.92 -15.94
N ALA A 322 -1.43 56.89 -17.23
CA ALA A 322 -0.61 57.50 -18.25
C ALA A 322 -0.34 58.97 -17.85
N PRO A 323 0.93 59.42 -17.80
CA PRO A 323 1.23 60.78 -17.40
C PRO A 323 0.56 61.76 -18.37
N LEU A 324 -0.35 62.58 -17.83
CA LEU A 324 -0.99 63.67 -18.57
C LEU A 324 0.10 64.50 -19.28
N PRO A 325 -0.04 64.77 -20.59
CA PRO A 325 0.95 65.53 -21.34
C PRO A 325 1.09 66.92 -20.71
N ARG A 326 2.28 67.25 -20.22
CA ARG A 326 2.59 68.59 -19.75
C ARG A 326 2.49 69.54 -20.95
N GLY A 327 1.53 70.45 -20.89
CA GLY A 327 1.34 71.49 -21.89
C GLY A 327 2.63 72.30 -22.09
N ALA A 328 3.01 72.46 -23.36
CA ALA A 328 4.04 73.39 -23.77
C ALA A 328 3.58 74.83 -23.51
N SER A 329 4.45 75.63 -22.89
CA SER A 329 4.37 77.09 -22.85
C SER A 329 5.41 77.67 -23.80
#